data_AF-A0A6P0ICM3-F1
#
_entry.id   AF-A0A6P0ICM3-F1
#
_cell.length_a   1.000
_cell.length_b   1.000
_cell.length_c   1.000
_cell.angle_alpha   90.00
_cell.angle_beta   90.00
_cell.angle_gamma   90.00
#
_symmetry.space_group_name_H-M   'P 1'
#
loop_
_entity.id
_entity.type
_entity.pdbx_description
1 polymer ?
#
loop_
_entity_poly.entity_id
_entity_poly.type
_entity_poly.pdbx_seq_one_letter_code
_entity_poly.pdbx_strand_id
1 'polypeptide(L)'
;IPFALLGCWVLLRGTDDFWVVTLAIVLIGGLAEWLLGSPNTVSYGASGVVFGYVAFLIAQGYLEGKPLLVIGSSAIGGLYGFTLRGLFPGETGISWQGHLFGFLAGMLAASYLDTFRNMFL
;
A
#
# COMPACT_ATOMS: atom_id res chain seq x y z
N ILE A 1 -11.32 9.64 1.92
CA ILE A 1 -10.46 10.43 2.84
C ILE A 1 -9.07 9.79 3.00
N PRO A 2 -8.92 8.51 3.42
CA PRO A 2 -7.59 7.91 3.64
C PRO A 2 -6.69 7.89 2.40
N PHE A 3 -7.25 7.56 1.24
CA PHE A 3 -6.53 7.59 -0.05
C PHE A 3 -5.89 8.95 -0.32
N ALA A 4 -6.64 10.04 -0.13
CA ALA A 4 -6.13 11.39 -0.38
C ALA A 4 -5.04 11.78 0.62
N LEU A 5 -5.25 11.51 1.91
CA LEU A 5 -4.26 11.86 2.95
C LEU A 5 -2.94 11.10 2.77
N LEU A 6 -3.01 9.78 2.60
CA LEU A 6 -1.82 8.94 2.41
C LEU A 6 -1.18 9.19 1.05
N GLY A 7 -1.97 9.38 -0.01
CA GLY A 7 -1.47 9.74 -1.33
C GLY A 7 -0.74 11.09 -1.33
N CYS A 8 -1.26 12.10 -0.63
CA CYS A 8 -0.54 13.35 -0.40
C CYS A 8 0.80 13.13 0.31
N TRP A 9 0.85 12.22 1.28
CA TRP A 9 2.09 11.92 1.98
C TRP A 9 3.12 11.21 1.09
N VAL A 10 2.67 10.32 0.20
CA VAL A 10 3.53 9.75 -0.85
C VAL A 10 4.00 10.84 -1.80
N LEU A 11 3.12 11.77 -2.21
CA LEU A 11 3.47 12.92 -3.06
C LEU A 11 4.54 13.83 -2.47
N LEU A 12 4.64 13.93 -1.13
CA LEU A 12 5.72 14.70 -0.48
C LEU A 12 7.12 14.13 -0.79
N ARG A 13 7.21 12.89 -1.27
CA ARG A 13 8.47 12.30 -1.74
C ARG A 13 8.80 12.66 -3.18
N GLY A 14 7.79 13.02 -3.97
CA GLY A 14 7.90 13.31 -5.38
C GLY A 14 6.65 12.88 -6.14
N THR A 15 6.34 13.57 -7.23
CA THR A 15 5.25 13.20 -8.15
C THR A 15 5.50 11.85 -8.81
N ASP A 16 6.76 11.58 -9.14
CA ASP A 16 7.20 10.34 -9.78
C ASP A 16 7.00 9.15 -8.85
N ASP A 17 7.41 9.28 -7.58
CA ASP A 17 7.22 8.27 -6.54
C ASP A 17 5.75 7.94 -6.34
N PHE A 18 4.89 8.97 -6.33
CA PHE A 18 3.46 8.74 -6.22
C PHE A 18 2.94 7.85 -7.34
N TRP A 19 3.27 8.14 -8.60
CA TRP A 19 2.80 7.32 -9.71
C TRP A 19 3.41 5.92 -9.71
N VAL A 20 4.72 5.82 -9.48
CA VAL A 20 5.44 4.54 -9.41
C VAL A 20 4.85 3.63 -8.34
N VAL A 21 4.64 4.15 -7.12
CA VAL A 21 4.08 3.38 -6.00
C VAL A 21 2.63 3.01 -6.26
N THR A 22 1.82 3.94 -6.77
CA THR A 22 0.42 3.67 -7.12
C THR A 22 0.32 2.56 -8.16
N LEU A 23 1.10 2.65 -9.24
CA LEU A 23 1.11 1.66 -10.31
C LEU A 23 1.61 0.30 -9.82
N ALA A 24 2.67 0.27 -9.00
CA ALA A 24 3.14 -0.96 -8.39
C ALA A 24 2.04 -1.63 -7.55
N ILE A 25 1.33 -0.88 -6.70
CA ILE A 25 0.26 -1.42 -5.87
C ILE A 25 -0.92 -1.91 -6.72
N VAL A 26 -1.37 -1.11 -7.69
CA VAL A 26 -2.52 -1.45 -8.54
C VAL A 26 -2.22 -2.67 -9.40
N LEU A 27 -1.06 -2.71 -10.05
CA LEU A 27 -0.71 -3.81 -10.95
C LEU A 27 -0.37 -5.08 -10.19
N ILE A 28 0.50 -5.01 -9.18
CA ILE A 28 0.97 -6.20 -8.46
C ILE A 28 -0.10 -6.69 -7.49
N GLY A 29 -0.66 -5.80 -6.69
CA GLY A 29 -1.71 -6.14 -5.74
C GLY A 29 -2.99 -6.59 -6.44
N GLY A 30 -3.41 -5.86 -7.47
CA GLY A 30 -4.59 -6.23 -8.27
C GLY A 30 -4.41 -7.53 -9.04
N LEU A 31 -3.26 -7.78 -9.64
CA LEU A 31 -2.98 -9.06 -10.32
C LEU A 31 -2.93 -10.22 -9.33
N ALA A 32 -2.29 -10.04 -8.18
CA ALA A 32 -2.24 -11.07 -7.14
C ALA A 32 -3.64 -11.39 -6.60
N GLU A 33 -4.47 -10.38 -6.35
CA GLU A 33 -5.87 -10.59 -5.98
C GLU A 33 -6.68 -11.27 -7.08
N TRP A 34 -6.48 -10.90 -8.34
CA TRP A 34 -7.19 -11.53 -9.46
C TRP A 34 -6.85 -13.01 -9.61
N LEU A 35 -5.59 -13.40 -9.37
CA LEU A 35 -5.13 -14.79 -9.48
C LEU A 35 -5.43 -15.64 -8.23
N LEU A 36 -5.34 -15.05 -7.04
CA LEU A 36 -5.33 -15.77 -5.75
C LEU A 36 -6.51 -15.42 -4.83
N GLY A 37 -7.34 -14.47 -5.24
CA GLY A 37 -8.54 -14.07 -4.52
C GLY A 37 -9.62 -15.15 -4.51
N SER A 38 -10.68 -14.89 -3.75
CA SER A 38 -11.80 -15.83 -3.64
C SER A 38 -12.42 -16.09 -5.02
N PRO A 39 -12.62 -17.36 -5.42
CA PRO A 39 -13.19 -17.68 -6.72
C PRO A 39 -14.62 -17.14 -6.85
N ASN A 40 -15.00 -16.75 -8.07
CA ASN A 40 -16.32 -16.19 -8.38
C ASN A 40 -16.68 -14.91 -7.59
N THR A 41 -15.67 -14.14 -7.18
CA THR A 41 -15.87 -12.83 -6.56
C THR A 41 -15.33 -11.72 -7.45
N VAL A 42 -15.97 -10.55 -7.37
CA VAL A 42 -15.47 -9.32 -7.99
C VAL A 42 -15.07 -8.38 -6.88
N SER A 43 -13.78 -8.08 -6.82
CA SER A 43 -13.24 -7.09 -5.90
C SER A 43 -13.09 -5.75 -6.61
N TYR A 44 -13.52 -4.69 -5.94
CA TYR A 44 -13.42 -3.34 -6.46
C TYR A 44 -13.23 -2.36 -5.31
N GLY A 45 -12.52 -1.26 -5.59
CA GLY A 45 -12.36 -0.15 -4.66
C GLY A 45 -10.90 0.29 -4.47
N ALA A 46 -10.74 1.52 -3.98
CA ALA A 46 -9.44 2.11 -3.72
C ALA A 46 -8.81 1.63 -2.41
N SER A 47 -9.50 0.81 -1.62
CA SER A 47 -9.03 0.39 -0.29
C SER A 47 -7.75 -0.45 -0.39
N GLY A 48 -7.60 -1.32 -1.38
CA GLY A 48 -6.34 -2.04 -1.63
C GLY A 48 -5.15 -1.09 -1.78
N VAL A 49 -5.34 0.04 -2.48
CA VAL A 49 -4.32 1.09 -2.63
C VAL A 49 -4.03 1.79 -1.31
N VAL A 50 -5.05 2.06 -0.49
CA VAL A 50 -4.88 2.60 0.86
C VAL A 50 -4.01 1.69 1.73
N PHE A 51 -4.28 0.38 1.74
CA PHE A 51 -3.46 -0.59 2.47
C PHE A 51 -2.03 -0.65 1.93
N GLY A 52 -1.85 -0.56 0.61
CA GLY A 52 -0.54 -0.45 0.00
C GLY A 52 0.22 0.82 0.41
N TYR A 53 -0.42 1.99 0.46
CA TYR A 53 0.23 3.21 0.95
C TYR A 53 0.60 3.14 2.42
N VAL A 54 -0.25 2.58 3.28
CA VAL A 54 0.08 2.36 4.69
C VAL A 54 1.34 1.50 4.79
N ALA A 55 1.38 0.38 4.07
CA ALA A 55 2.52 -0.52 4.08
C ALA A 55 3.79 0.13 3.52
N PHE A 56 3.67 0.82 2.38
CA PHE A 56 4.77 1.53 1.73
C PHE A 56 5.37 2.56 2.67
N LEU A 57 4.57 3.47 3.24
CA LEU A 57 5.07 4.55 4.09
C LEU A 57 5.71 4.01 5.36
N ILE A 58 5.11 2.99 5.99
CA ILE A 58 5.72 2.33 7.15
C ILE A 58 7.07 1.71 6.78
N ALA A 59 7.10 0.85 5.75
CA ALA A 59 8.33 0.16 5.35
C ALA A 59 9.42 1.16 4.93
N GLN A 60 9.05 2.15 4.12
CA GLN A 60 9.95 3.16 3.58
C GLN A 60 10.64 3.95 4.71
N GLY A 61 9.93 4.40 5.75
CA GLY A 61 10.59 5.17 6.80
C GLY A 61 11.54 4.36 7.67
N TYR A 62 11.27 3.06 7.88
CA TYR A 62 12.22 2.17 8.55
C TYR A 62 13.41 1.80 7.65
N LEU A 63 13.19 1.62 6.35
CA LEU A 63 14.25 1.32 5.37
C LEU A 63 15.20 2.52 5.17
N GLU A 64 14.68 3.74 5.13
CA GLU A 64 15.52 4.94 5.03
C GLU A 64 16.26 5.27 6.34
N GLY A 65 15.74 4.84 7.48
CA GLY A 65 16.39 5.00 8.79
C GLY A 65 16.52 6.46 9.29
N LYS A 66 15.98 7.45 8.57
CA LYS A 66 16.01 8.85 8.99
C LYS A 66 15.04 9.08 10.15
N PRO A 67 15.45 9.70 11.28
CA PRO A 67 14.61 9.83 12.46
C PRO A 67 13.22 10.42 12.21
N LEU A 68 13.13 11.47 11.37
CA LEU A 68 11.86 12.11 11.04
C LEU A 68 10.90 11.18 10.27
N LEU A 69 11.43 10.35 9.36
CA LEU A 69 10.64 9.40 8.59
C LEU A 69 10.20 8.21 9.44
N VAL A 70 11.05 7.76 10.36
CA VAL A 70 10.70 6.73 11.35
C VAL A 70 9.57 7.21 12.26
N ILE A 71 9.62 8.47 12.72
CA ILE A 71 8.54 9.08 13.52
C ILE A 71 7.24 9.13 12.72
N GLY A 72 7.29 9.62 11.47
CA GLY A 72 6.13 9.67 10.59
C GLY A 72 5.53 8.28 10.34
N SER A 73 6.38 7.29 10.07
CA SER A 73 5.99 5.89 9.88
C SER A 73 5.36 5.28 11.12
N SER A 74 5.93 5.57 12.29
CA SER A 74 5.39 5.12 13.58
C SER A 74 4.03 5.77 13.85
N ALA A 75 3.85 7.04 13.50
CA ALA A 75 2.55 7.72 13.60
C ALA A 75 1.50 7.11 12.65
N ILE A 76 1.87 6.78 11.40
CA ILE A 76 0.99 6.05 10.49
C ILE A 76 0.62 4.68 11.09
N GLY A 77 1.60 3.93 11.57
CA GLY A 77 1.38 2.63 12.21
C GLY A 77 0.43 2.72 13.41
N GLY A 78 0.56 3.76 14.23
CA GLY A 78 -0.35 4.02 15.36
C GLY A 78 -1.77 4.40 14.92
N LEU A 79 -1.91 5.33 13.97
CA LEU A 79 -3.20 5.84 13.50
C LEU A 79 -3.98 4.82 12.67
N TYR A 80 -3.28 4.03 11.85
CA TYR A 80 -3.87 3.04 10.95
C TYR A 80 -3.75 1.61 11.46
N GLY A 81 -3.16 1.37 12.63
CA GLY A 81 -2.95 0.03 13.19
C GLY A 81 -4.24 -0.78 13.32
N PHE A 82 -5.34 -0.14 13.72
CA PHE A 82 -6.66 -0.80 13.76
C PHE A 82 -7.18 -1.21 12.38
N THR A 83 -6.85 -0.43 11.34
CA THR A 83 -7.20 -0.71 9.93
C THR A 83 -6.54 -2.00 9.46
N LEU A 84 -5.37 -2.37 10.01
CA LEU A 84 -4.67 -3.61 9.67
C LEU A 84 -5.44 -4.89 10.02
N ARG A 85 -6.50 -4.81 10.84
CA ARG A 85 -7.42 -5.95 11.03
C ARG A 85 -8.12 -6.36 9.73
N GLY A 86 -8.29 -5.43 8.79
CA GLY A 86 -8.82 -5.70 7.46
C GLY A 86 -7.89 -6.52 6.55
N LEU A 87 -6.68 -6.88 7.01
CA LEU A 87 -5.80 -7.85 6.35
C LEU A 87 -6.23 -9.31 6.60
N PHE A 88 -7.17 -9.54 7.51
CA PHE A 88 -7.61 -10.87 7.92
C PHE A 88 -9.07 -11.11 7.51
N PRO A 89 -9.47 -12.37 7.27
CA PRO A 89 -10.86 -12.71 7.02
C PRO A 89 -11.73 -12.37 8.25
N GLY A 90 -12.92 -11.82 8.02
CA GLY A 90 -13.86 -11.59 9.13
C GLY A 90 -15.11 -10.79 8.76
N GLU A 91 -15.01 -9.85 7.82
CA GLU A 91 -16.14 -9.00 7.42
C GLU A 91 -16.73 -9.45 6.09
N THR A 92 -18.05 -9.70 6.08
CA THR A 92 -18.76 -10.14 4.86
C THR A 92 -18.84 -8.99 3.87
N GLY A 93 -18.54 -9.27 2.60
CA GLY A 93 -18.56 -8.27 1.53
C GLY A 93 -17.31 -7.40 1.43
N ILE A 94 -16.30 -7.63 2.29
CA ILE A 94 -14.98 -6.99 2.18
C ILE A 94 -13.97 -7.98 1.62
N SER A 95 -13.26 -7.58 0.56
CA SER A 95 -12.12 -8.34 0.06
C SER A 95 -10.88 -8.12 0.93
N TRP A 96 -10.73 -8.94 1.96
CA TRP A 96 -9.52 -8.94 2.78
C TRP A 96 -8.29 -9.37 1.97
N GLN A 97 -8.44 -10.23 0.95
CA GLN A 97 -7.34 -10.58 0.05
C GLN A 97 -6.86 -9.37 -0.75
N GLY A 98 -7.76 -8.52 -1.24
CA GLY A 98 -7.39 -7.27 -1.90
C GLY A 98 -6.61 -6.32 -1.00
N HIS A 99 -7.00 -6.24 0.28
CA HIS A 99 -6.24 -5.48 1.28
C HIS A 99 -4.85 -6.09 1.53
N LEU A 100 -4.78 -7.41 1.69
CA LEU A 100 -3.53 -8.13 1.92
C LEU A 100 -2.56 -7.96 0.75
N PHE A 101 -3.01 -8.20 -0.49
CA PHE A 101 -2.15 -8.09 -1.66
C PHE A 101 -1.79 -6.63 -1.96
N GLY A 102 -2.68 -5.68 -1.70
CA GLY A 102 -2.35 -4.26 -1.72
C GLY A 102 -1.24 -3.91 -0.71
N PHE A 103 -1.36 -4.37 0.53
CA PHE A 103 -0.37 -4.18 1.59
C PHE A 103 0.99 -4.77 1.20
N LEU A 104 1.04 -6.01 0.74
CA LEU A 104 2.26 -6.68 0.30
C LEU A 104 2.91 -5.98 -0.90
N ALA A 105 2.11 -5.53 -1.87
CA ALA A 105 2.61 -4.75 -3.00
C ALA A 105 3.20 -3.41 -2.55
N GLY A 106 2.62 -2.76 -1.54
CA GLY A 106 3.18 -1.56 -0.93
C GLY A 106 4.53 -1.78 -0.24
N MET A 107 4.68 -2.88 0.51
CA MET A 107 5.97 -3.28 1.08
C MET A 107 7.00 -3.53 -0.02
N LEU A 108 6.60 -4.24 -1.07
CA LEU A 108 7.46 -4.54 -2.21
C LEU A 108 7.90 -3.25 -2.93
N ALA A 109 6.98 -2.32 -3.15
CA ALA A 109 7.27 -1.02 -3.75
C ALA A 109 8.28 -0.23 -2.90
N ALA A 110 8.21 -0.31 -1.57
CA ALA A 110 9.19 0.33 -0.69
C ALA A 110 10.57 -0.33 -0.78
N SER A 111 10.63 -1.66 -0.85
CA SER A 111 11.89 -2.41 -0.93
C SER A 111 12.61 -2.28 -2.28
N TYR A 112 11.86 -2.06 -3.38
CA TYR A 112 12.40 -2.04 -4.74
C TYR A 112 12.07 -0.75 -5.50
N LEU A 113 11.94 0.37 -4.78
CA LEU A 113 11.47 1.65 -5.34
C LEU A 113 12.30 2.08 -6.57
N ASP A 114 13.62 1.98 -6.49
CA ASP A 114 14.51 2.37 -7.59
C ASP A 114 14.35 1.46 -8.82
N THR A 115 14.14 0.16 -8.61
CA THR A 115 13.83 -0.78 -9.70
C THR A 115 12.51 -0.41 -10.37
N PHE A 116 11.47 -0.09 -9.58
CA PHE A 116 10.17 0.31 -10.13
C PHE A 116 10.20 1.65 -10.84
N ARG A 117 11.00 2.62 -10.36
CA ARG A 117 11.24 3.88 -11.09
C ARG A 117 11.79 3.60 -12.48
N ASN A 118 12.85 2.78 -12.60
CA ASN A 118 13.44 2.42 -13.90
C ASN A 118 12.51 1.62 -14.83
N MET A 119 11.48 0.97 -14.29
CA MET A 119 10.50 0.22 -15.09
C MET A 119 9.37 1.11 -15.61
N PHE A 120 8.99 2.14 -14.88
CA PHE A 120 7.79 2.95 -15.17
C PHE A 120 8.09 4.35 -15.69
N LEU A 121 9.34 4.82 -15.59
CA LEU A 121 9.82 6.13 -16.04
C LEU A 121 11.03 5.94 -16.97
#